data_AF-A0A5N6NTN0-F1
#
_entry.id   AF-A0A5N6NTN0-F1
#
_cell.length_a   1.000
_cell.length_b   1.000
_cell.length_c   1.000
_cell.angle_alpha   90.00
_cell.angle_beta   90.00
_cell.angle_gamma   90.00
#
_symmetry.space_group_name_H-M   'P 1'
#
loop_
_entity.id
_entity.type
_entity.pdbx_description
1 polymer ?
#
loop_
_entity_poly.entity_id
_entity_poly.type
_entity_poly.pdbx_seq_one_letter_code
_entity_poly.pdbx_strand_id
1 'polypeptide(L)'
;MTGARIVSSLPSGEVGTGCLEGFWPCPIRGFHCCPDGLVGSKGIQRLVAHIKRLHLCSDERKCAMRDAVTRDWDLFVALADALKVSNYWLCGECMSLHSLSRACHHVDKVIKFKVDSGGVEDFLVGIPRPQLAIDVDVSGGIVLDATLLDRIFALPLKTVKSIPHSCRMAFAQALSVSLGKVALMPDSIEAWVRLLILPRCTLQLVKPSNRQEHGHFTAAVKVLCSSGVAPLGGATMKALLDKHPILPPPALPGDLLSEPPLVVDVESVLGCIKSFPKGTSCGRDGLRAQHILDALCGEGSAIAVGLHKAITEVVNLWLGGRCPVALAEFVASAPLTPLLKPDNRIRPIAVGAIWRRLVSKVAMKSVGNEMAKYLGDFQFGVGIPSGAEAVLHNANRFLNMFHSDGSLALLTVDFSNSFNLVDRTTLLQEGMIVFSQLPRFNKAIL
;
A
#
# COMPACT_ATOMS: atom_id res chain seq x y z
N MET A 1 -6.92 30.15 -50.91
CA MET A 1 -6.51 30.78 -49.64
C MET A 1 -6.52 29.72 -48.54
N THR A 2 -5.31 29.31 -48.15
CA THR A 2 -4.88 28.74 -46.86
C THR A 2 -5.81 27.80 -46.07
N GLY A 3 -5.46 26.51 -46.04
CA GLY A 3 -5.92 25.56 -45.02
C GLY A 3 -5.39 24.14 -45.22
N ALA A 4 -4.77 23.57 -44.16
CA ALA A 4 -4.36 22.15 -43.99
C ALA A 4 -3.15 21.68 -44.85
N ARG A 5 -2.31 20.70 -44.49
CA ARG A 5 -2.01 19.89 -43.29
C ARG A 5 -0.73 19.08 -43.63
N ILE A 6 0.06 18.77 -42.61
CA ILE A 6 0.91 17.57 -42.39
C ILE A 6 2.01 17.25 -43.43
N VAL A 7 3.26 17.24 -42.96
CA VAL A 7 4.20 16.14 -43.28
C VAL A 7 4.98 15.76 -42.02
N SER A 8 4.81 14.51 -41.62
CA SER A 8 5.62 13.77 -40.66
C SER A 8 7.01 13.50 -41.20
N SER A 9 8.05 13.62 -40.37
CA SER A 9 9.21 12.73 -40.48
C SER A 9 9.87 12.59 -39.10
N LEU A 10 9.74 11.40 -38.53
CA LEU A 10 10.72 10.85 -37.61
C LEU A 10 11.97 10.48 -38.41
N PRO A 11 13.13 10.51 -37.77
CA PRO A 11 13.92 9.29 -37.74
C PRO A 11 14.22 8.84 -36.31
N SER A 12 14.00 7.55 -36.11
CA SER A 12 14.77 6.62 -35.28
C SER A 12 16.07 7.16 -34.68
N GLY A 13 16.16 7.12 -33.35
CA GLY A 13 17.38 7.38 -32.57
C GLY A 13 17.21 6.82 -31.15
N GLU A 14 18.28 6.23 -30.63
CA GLU A 14 18.38 5.39 -29.44
C GLU A 14 17.91 6.07 -28.14
N VAL A 15 17.46 5.26 -27.18
CA VAL A 15 17.08 5.68 -25.82
C VAL A 15 18.33 6.11 -25.04
N GLY A 16 18.71 7.37 -25.20
CA GLY A 16 19.68 8.05 -24.35
C GLY A 16 18.98 8.67 -23.13
N THR A 17 19.56 8.49 -21.95
CA THR A 17 19.27 9.26 -20.73
C THR A 17 19.52 10.75 -20.97
N GLY A 18 18.50 11.46 -21.45
CA GLY A 18 18.58 12.88 -21.77
C GLY A 18 18.39 13.76 -20.53
N CYS A 19 19.51 14.18 -19.93
CA CYS A 19 19.57 15.44 -19.20
C CYS A 19 19.13 16.56 -20.17
N LEU A 20 18.13 17.36 -19.82
CA LEU A 20 17.87 18.64 -20.50
C LEU A 20 19.15 19.48 -20.42
N GLU A 21 19.69 19.88 -21.57
CA GLU A 21 20.99 20.55 -21.70
C GLU A 21 21.25 21.59 -20.60
N GLY A 22 22.17 21.27 -19.70
CA GLY A 22 22.71 22.20 -18.69
C GLY A 22 22.01 22.26 -17.34
N PHE A 23 20.97 21.46 -17.09
CA PHE A 23 20.30 21.36 -15.78
C PHE A 23 20.65 20.05 -15.05
N TRP A 24 21.33 20.19 -13.91
CA TRP A 24 21.68 19.07 -13.03
C TRP A 24 20.87 19.16 -11.74
N PRO A 25 19.87 18.29 -11.52
CA PRO A 25 19.10 18.31 -10.29
C PRO A 25 19.96 17.87 -9.11
N CYS A 26 19.73 18.44 -7.92
CA CYS A 26 20.44 18.00 -6.72
C CYS A 26 20.14 16.52 -6.44
N PRO A 27 21.17 15.64 -6.31
CA PRO A 27 20.96 14.23 -6.01
C PRO A 27 20.37 14.00 -4.61
N ILE A 28 20.46 15.01 -3.74
CA ILE A 28 19.99 14.98 -2.34
C ILE A 28 18.63 15.72 -2.20
N ARG A 29 17.81 15.73 -3.26
CA ARG A 29 16.49 16.36 -3.26
C ARG A 29 15.59 15.75 -2.17
N GLY A 30 14.84 16.59 -1.46
CA GLY A 30 13.98 16.14 -0.36
C GLY A 30 14.68 15.86 0.97
N PHE A 31 15.99 16.17 1.07
CA PHE A 31 16.77 16.17 2.30
C PHE A 31 17.16 17.61 2.69
N HIS A 32 17.37 17.91 3.98
CA HIS A 32 17.76 19.24 4.48
C HIS A 32 16.95 20.45 3.95
N CYS A 33 15.63 20.27 3.74
CA CYS A 33 14.73 21.26 3.14
C CYS A 33 15.13 21.69 1.71
N CYS A 34 15.82 20.84 0.95
CA CYS A 34 16.13 21.08 -0.45
C CYS A 34 14.86 21.01 -1.31
N PRO A 35 14.35 22.14 -1.87
CA PRO A 35 13.17 22.13 -2.74
C PRO A 35 13.52 21.48 -4.08
N ASP A 36 12.76 20.45 -4.47
CA ASP A 36 12.59 19.76 -5.77
C ASP A 36 13.77 19.61 -6.77
N GLY A 37 15.02 19.91 -6.39
CA GLY A 37 16.20 19.82 -7.25
C GLY A 37 16.26 20.84 -8.39
N LEU A 38 15.27 21.72 -8.53
CA LEU A 38 15.19 22.75 -9.58
C LEU A 38 15.52 24.14 -9.01
N VAL A 39 16.72 24.32 -8.46
CA VAL A 39 17.21 25.69 -8.24
C VAL A 39 17.94 26.09 -9.52
N GLY A 40 17.19 26.77 -10.38
CA GLY A 40 17.62 27.21 -11.69
C GLY A 40 18.93 27.98 -11.65
N SER A 41 19.90 27.49 -12.42
CA SER A 41 20.70 28.26 -13.38
C SER A 41 21.88 27.38 -13.85
N LYS A 42 22.21 27.46 -15.15
CA LYS A 42 23.16 26.57 -15.86
C LYS A 42 24.48 26.33 -15.09
N GLY A 43 24.95 25.08 -15.04
CA GLY A 43 26.36 24.73 -14.78
C GLY A 43 26.67 23.87 -13.53
N ILE A 44 27.58 22.90 -13.70
CA ILE A 44 28.10 21.97 -12.67
C ILE A 44 28.61 22.66 -11.40
N GLN A 45 29.25 23.83 -11.54
CA GLN A 45 29.80 24.58 -10.39
C GLN A 45 28.71 25.05 -9.42
N ARG A 46 27.49 25.32 -9.91
CA ARG A 46 26.35 25.72 -9.07
C ARG A 46 25.80 24.54 -8.27
N LEU A 47 25.80 23.34 -8.83
CA LEU A 47 25.42 22.12 -8.11
C LEU A 47 26.35 21.89 -6.92
N VAL A 48 27.67 21.98 -7.13
CA VAL A 48 28.66 21.81 -6.07
C VAL A 48 28.52 22.89 -4.98
N ALA A 49 28.33 24.15 -5.39
CA ALA A 49 28.09 25.25 -4.45
C ALA A 49 26.80 25.05 -3.64
N HIS A 50 25.73 24.56 -4.27
CA HIS A 50 24.48 24.20 -3.60
C HIS A 50 24.70 23.10 -2.56
N ILE A 51 25.40 22.02 -2.91
CA ILE A 51 25.69 20.92 -1.99
C ILE A 51 26.48 21.42 -0.78
N LYS A 52 27.54 22.21 -1.01
CA LYS A 52 28.32 22.80 0.09
C LYS A 52 27.47 23.68 1.01
N ARG A 53 26.66 24.57 0.43
CA ARG A 53 25.90 25.59 1.17
C ARG A 53 24.69 25.02 1.92
N LEU A 54 23.98 24.06 1.33
CA LEU A 54 22.73 23.56 1.89
C LEU A 54 22.93 22.26 2.66
N HIS A 55 23.81 21.38 2.19
CA HIS A 55 23.91 20.02 2.72
C HIS A 55 25.11 19.78 3.62
N LEU A 56 26.18 20.58 3.46
CA LEU A 56 27.45 20.39 4.18
C LEU A 56 27.86 21.63 5.01
N CYS A 57 26.92 22.51 5.34
CA CYS A 57 27.19 23.81 5.96
C CYS A 57 27.38 23.79 7.48
N SER A 58 26.94 22.74 8.17
CA SER A 58 27.14 22.55 9.61
C SER A 58 27.54 21.12 9.90
N ASP A 59 28.15 20.88 11.07
CA ASP A 59 28.60 19.55 11.44
C ASP A 59 27.42 18.60 11.70
N GLU A 60 26.27 19.10 12.16
CA GLU A 60 25.05 18.30 12.26
C GLU A 60 24.57 17.81 10.89
N ARG A 61 24.58 18.69 9.88
CA ARG A 61 24.17 18.34 8.51
C ARG A 61 25.17 17.39 7.86
N LYS A 62 26.47 17.57 8.09
CA LYS A 62 27.51 16.64 7.64
C LYS A 62 27.32 15.25 8.24
N CYS A 63 27.07 15.15 9.55
CA CYS A 63 26.80 13.87 10.21
C CYS A 63 25.53 13.21 9.67
N ALA A 64 24.43 13.97 9.57
CA ALA A 64 23.17 13.47 9.01
C ALA A 64 23.33 12.99 7.56
N MET A 65 24.12 13.71 6.75
CA MET A 65 24.43 13.30 5.38
C MET A 65 25.25 12.01 5.35
N ARG A 66 26.29 11.89 6.19
CA ARG A 66 27.11 10.68 6.27
C ARG A 66 26.26 9.46 6.60
N ASP A 67 25.41 9.60 7.61
CA ASP A 67 24.50 8.53 8.04
C ASP A 67 23.51 8.15 6.93
N ALA A 68 22.96 9.14 6.21
CA ALA A 68 22.03 8.89 5.12
C ALA A 68 22.70 8.16 3.95
N VAL A 69 23.85 8.64 3.49
CA VAL A 69 24.61 8.05 2.37
C VAL A 69 25.10 6.64 2.72
N THR A 70 25.43 6.37 3.98
CA THR A 70 25.85 5.03 4.44
C THR A 70 24.70 4.02 4.50
N ARG A 71 23.44 4.47 4.53
CA ARG A 71 22.26 3.59 4.71
C ARG A 71 21.38 3.47 3.46
N ASP A 72 21.45 4.44 2.55
CA ASP A 72 20.61 4.54 1.37
C ASP A 72 21.44 4.31 0.11
N TRP A 73 21.25 3.15 -0.53
CA TRP A 73 21.96 2.75 -1.74
C TRP A 73 21.67 3.68 -2.92
N ASP A 74 20.42 4.12 -3.09
CA ASP A 74 20.03 4.98 -4.20
C ASP A 74 20.63 6.38 -4.02
N LEU A 75 20.63 6.90 -2.79
CA LEU A 75 21.30 8.16 -2.46
C LEU A 75 22.82 8.06 -2.64
N PHE A 76 23.42 6.94 -2.22
CA PHE A 76 24.84 6.68 -2.40
C PHE A 76 25.22 6.76 -3.88
N VAL A 77 24.54 6.01 -4.74
CA VAL A 77 24.80 5.99 -6.19
C VAL A 77 24.52 7.36 -6.82
N ALA A 78 23.38 7.98 -6.54
CA ALA A 78 23.03 9.28 -7.13
C ALA A 78 24.00 10.40 -6.75
N LEU A 79 24.48 10.41 -5.51
CA LEU A 79 25.50 11.36 -5.06
C LEU A 79 26.84 11.07 -5.74
N ALA A 80 27.25 9.82 -5.81
CA ALA A 80 28.51 9.41 -6.41
C ALA A 80 28.56 9.74 -7.92
N ASP A 81 27.48 9.47 -8.64
CA ASP A 81 27.32 9.85 -10.06
C ASP A 81 27.39 11.36 -10.27
N ALA A 82 26.71 12.13 -9.43
CA ALA A 82 26.75 13.58 -9.52
C ALA A 82 28.17 14.12 -9.30
N LEU A 83 28.94 13.53 -8.37
CA LEU A 83 30.32 13.90 -8.09
C LEU A 83 31.28 13.51 -9.21
N LYS A 84 31.09 12.31 -9.79
CA LYS A 84 31.81 11.83 -10.98
C LYS A 84 31.65 12.80 -12.14
N VAL A 85 30.40 13.13 -12.49
CA VAL A 85 30.10 14.11 -13.55
C VAL A 85 30.67 15.50 -13.23
N SER A 86 30.70 15.86 -11.95
CA SER A 86 31.17 17.18 -11.52
C SER A 86 32.68 17.32 -11.41
N ASN A 87 33.46 16.24 -11.54
CA ASN A 87 34.90 16.18 -11.22
C ASN A 87 35.21 16.59 -9.77
N TYR A 88 34.39 16.14 -8.83
CA TYR A 88 34.61 16.28 -7.39
C TYR A 88 34.57 14.93 -6.70
N TRP A 89 35.17 14.84 -5.51
CA TRP A 89 35.02 13.71 -4.60
C TRP A 89 34.65 14.21 -3.20
N LEU A 90 33.98 13.37 -2.41
CA LEU A 90 33.59 13.67 -1.03
C LEU A 90 34.47 12.89 -0.07
N CYS A 91 35.10 13.59 0.88
CA CYS A 91 35.81 12.96 1.98
C CYS A 91 34.82 12.48 3.04
N GLY A 92 34.77 11.18 3.30
CA GLY A 92 33.90 10.58 4.31
C GLY A 92 34.20 11.05 5.73
N GLU A 93 35.45 11.42 6.04
CA GLU A 93 35.86 11.79 7.41
C GLU A 93 35.46 13.19 7.84
N CYS A 94 35.53 14.19 6.94
CA CYS A 94 35.13 15.57 7.24
C CYS A 94 33.91 16.02 6.44
N MET A 95 33.35 15.16 5.59
CA MET A 95 32.22 15.46 4.70
C MET A 95 32.44 16.73 3.88
N SER A 96 33.66 16.89 3.35
CA SER A 96 34.05 18.04 2.53
C SER A 96 34.27 17.63 1.08
N LEU A 97 33.86 18.50 0.15
CA LEU A 97 33.97 18.30 -1.29
C LEU A 97 35.26 18.91 -1.84
N HIS A 98 36.04 18.09 -2.54
CA HIS A 98 37.32 18.42 -3.14
C HIS A 98 37.31 18.14 -4.65
N SER A 99 38.02 18.95 -5.43
CA SER A 99 38.28 18.60 -6.84
C SER A 99 39.19 17.38 -6.92
N LEU A 100 39.15 16.63 -8.02
CA LEU A 100 39.95 15.39 -8.17
C LEU A 100 41.46 15.60 -7.97
N SER A 101 41.96 16.81 -8.24
CA SER A 101 43.37 17.21 -8.05
C SER A 101 43.75 17.59 -6.61
N ARG A 102 42.77 17.75 -5.71
CA ARG A 102 43.00 18.23 -4.34
C ARG A 102 42.90 17.09 -3.33
N ALA A 103 43.88 17.05 -2.43
CA ALA A 103 43.85 16.19 -1.25
C ALA A 103 43.03 16.82 -0.11
N CYS A 104 42.52 15.98 0.78
CA CYS A 104 41.92 16.41 2.04
C CYS A 104 42.96 16.24 3.17
N HIS A 105 43.20 17.31 3.92
CA HIS A 105 44.17 17.33 5.02
C HIS A 105 43.45 17.19 6.35
N HIS A 106 43.83 16.15 7.10
CA HIS A 106 43.41 15.91 8.48
C HIS A 106 44.63 15.96 9.39
N VAL A 107 44.40 16.07 10.71
CA VAL A 107 45.47 16.22 11.72
C VAL A 107 46.51 15.11 11.60
N ASP A 108 46.07 13.87 11.34
CA ASP A 108 46.94 12.68 11.36
C ASP A 108 47.24 12.10 9.97
N LYS A 109 46.62 12.62 8.91
CA LYS A 109 46.75 12.04 7.55
C LYS A 109 46.29 12.95 6.43
N VAL A 110 46.77 12.65 5.23
CA VAL A 110 46.35 13.29 3.98
C VAL A 110 45.65 12.25 3.10
N ILE A 111 44.35 12.45 2.85
CA ILE A 111 43.53 11.59 2.01
C ILE A 111 43.56 12.13 0.58
N LYS A 112 44.01 11.32 -0.38
CA LYS A 112 44.05 11.68 -1.80
C LYS A 112 43.00 10.88 -2.56
N PHE A 113 42.36 11.50 -3.54
CA PHE A 113 41.50 10.79 -4.47
C PHE A 113 42.32 9.79 -5.29
N LYS A 114 41.86 8.55 -5.33
CA LYS A 114 42.38 7.48 -6.17
C LYS A 114 41.19 6.75 -6.79
N VAL A 115 41.37 6.30 -8.03
CA VAL A 115 40.41 5.46 -8.74
C VAL A 115 40.87 4.03 -8.52
N ASP A 116 40.10 3.25 -7.74
CA ASP A 116 40.48 1.89 -7.36
C ASP A 116 39.74 0.87 -8.24
N SER A 117 38.41 1.01 -8.43
CA SER A 117 37.58 0.08 -9.22
C SER A 117 37.13 0.65 -10.58
N GLY A 118 37.23 1.96 -10.79
CA GLY A 118 36.65 2.66 -11.94
C GLY A 118 35.12 2.83 -11.84
N GLY A 119 34.53 2.37 -10.74
CA GLY A 119 33.12 2.51 -10.41
C GLY A 119 32.76 3.92 -9.93
N VAL A 120 31.48 4.12 -9.65
CA VAL A 120 30.98 5.42 -9.16
C VAL A 120 31.32 5.61 -7.68
N GLU A 121 31.51 4.52 -6.94
CA GLU A 121 31.87 4.49 -5.52
C GLU A 121 33.21 5.16 -5.17
N ASP A 122 34.16 5.22 -6.12
CA ASP A 122 35.48 5.85 -5.93
C ASP A 122 35.36 7.34 -5.53
N PHE A 123 34.24 7.99 -5.86
CA PHE A 123 33.99 9.41 -5.61
C PHE A 123 33.49 9.71 -4.17
N LEU A 124 33.22 8.68 -3.36
CA LEU A 124 32.80 8.77 -1.95
C LEU A 124 33.85 8.14 -1.01
N VAL A 125 35.05 8.72 -0.96
CA VAL A 125 36.22 8.15 -0.28
C VAL A 125 36.01 8.06 1.23
N GLY A 126 36.07 6.84 1.79
CA GLY A 126 35.94 6.60 3.23
C GLY A 126 34.51 6.56 3.76
N ILE A 127 33.49 6.54 2.87
CA ILE A 127 32.11 6.23 3.24
C ILE A 127 31.86 4.76 2.89
N PRO A 128 31.52 3.89 3.86
CA PRO A 128 31.31 2.48 3.57
C PRO A 128 30.07 2.29 2.69
N ARG A 129 30.17 1.32 1.78
CA ARG A 129 29.05 0.91 0.92
C ARG A 129 27.86 0.50 1.81
N PRO A 130 26.64 0.98 1.56
CA PRO A 130 25.46 0.51 2.27
C PRO A 130 25.34 -1.01 2.15
N GLN A 131 25.51 -1.72 3.27
CA GLN A 131 25.21 -3.14 3.32
C GLN A 131 23.69 -3.28 3.30
N LEU A 132 23.13 -3.90 2.26
CA LEU A 132 21.78 -4.44 2.35
C LEU A 132 21.81 -5.44 3.50
N ALA A 133 21.17 -5.10 4.62
CA ALA A 133 20.91 -6.05 5.70
C ALA A 133 19.90 -7.10 5.18
N ILE A 134 20.43 -8.04 4.41
CA ILE A 134 19.80 -9.31 4.09
C ILE A 134 20.89 -10.35 4.33
N ASP A 135 21.12 -10.68 5.61
CA ASP A 135 21.59 -12.02 5.95
C ASP A 135 20.41 -12.97 5.72
N VAL A 136 20.17 -13.28 4.45
CA VAL A 136 19.49 -14.52 4.07
C VAL A 136 20.60 -15.37 3.49
N ASP A 137 20.89 -16.47 4.16
CA ASP A 137 21.74 -17.53 3.66
C ASP A 137 21.18 -18.00 2.30
N VAL A 138 21.70 -17.45 1.20
CA VAL A 138 21.33 -17.83 -0.17
C VAL A 138 22.16 -19.04 -0.56
N SER A 139 21.91 -20.16 0.10
CA SER A 139 22.42 -21.47 -0.31
C SER A 139 21.30 -22.50 -0.55
N GLY A 140 20.03 -22.10 -0.39
CA GLY A 140 18.85 -22.81 -0.90
C GLY A 140 17.94 -21.86 -1.68
N GLY A 141 17.48 -22.25 -2.87
CA GLY A 141 16.54 -21.43 -3.64
C GLY A 141 15.30 -21.05 -2.81
N ILE A 142 14.82 -19.80 -2.96
CA ILE A 142 13.62 -19.34 -2.24
C ILE A 142 12.41 -20.09 -2.80
N VAL A 143 11.88 -21.03 -2.00
CA VAL A 143 10.59 -21.68 -2.28
C VAL A 143 9.48 -20.66 -2.04
N LEU A 144 8.73 -20.33 -3.09
CA LEU A 144 7.62 -19.36 -3.07
C LEU A 144 6.30 -20.06 -2.76
N ASP A 145 6.20 -20.66 -1.57
CA ASP A 145 5.01 -21.34 -1.07
C ASP A 145 4.22 -20.48 -0.06
N ALA A 146 3.12 -21.03 0.47
CA ALA A 146 2.30 -20.36 1.47
C ALA A 146 3.08 -20.02 2.76
N THR A 147 4.08 -20.82 3.14
CA THR A 147 4.88 -20.60 4.38
C THR A 147 5.75 -19.34 4.29
N LEU A 148 6.09 -18.91 3.07
CA LEU A 148 6.81 -17.65 2.87
C LEU A 148 5.96 -16.45 3.28
N LEU A 149 4.64 -16.52 3.11
CA LEU A 149 3.74 -15.44 3.53
C LEU A 149 3.78 -15.24 5.04
N ASP A 150 3.80 -16.31 5.83
CA ASP A 150 3.93 -16.22 7.29
C ASP A 150 5.21 -15.49 7.69
N ARG A 151 6.33 -15.91 7.11
CA ARG A 151 7.64 -15.31 7.38
C ARG A 151 7.67 -13.83 7.04
N ILE A 152 7.20 -13.45 5.85
CA ILE A 152 7.22 -12.05 5.40
C ILE A 152 6.21 -11.19 6.18
N PHE A 153 5.01 -11.71 6.47
CA PHE A 153 3.98 -10.96 7.19
C PHE A 153 4.28 -10.82 8.68
N ALA A 154 5.09 -11.72 9.27
CA ALA A 154 5.61 -11.58 10.63
C ALA A 154 6.64 -10.44 10.76
N LEU A 155 7.31 -10.03 9.67
CA LEU A 155 8.29 -8.95 9.73
C LEU A 155 7.60 -7.60 10.02
N PRO A 156 8.18 -6.74 10.88
CA PRO A 156 7.63 -5.43 11.24
C PRO A 156 7.85 -4.37 10.13
N LEU A 157 7.73 -4.77 8.86
CA LEU A 157 7.88 -3.91 7.70
C LEU A 157 6.64 -3.00 7.56
N LYS A 158 6.89 -1.71 7.38
CA LYS A 158 5.84 -0.74 7.04
C LYS A 158 5.96 -0.38 5.57
N THR A 159 4.84 -0.29 4.86
CA THR A 159 4.82 0.24 3.50
C THR A 159 4.55 1.75 3.51
N VAL A 160 5.05 2.46 2.50
CA VAL A 160 4.78 3.89 2.29
C VAL A 160 3.27 4.16 2.16
N LYS A 161 2.78 5.34 2.56
CA LYS A 161 1.35 5.69 2.44
C LYS A 161 0.91 5.91 0.98
N SER A 162 1.84 6.35 0.12
CA SER A 162 1.66 6.60 -1.32
C SER A 162 3.00 6.37 -2.04
N ILE A 163 2.94 5.97 -3.30
CA ILE A 163 4.11 5.70 -4.14
C ILE A 163 4.69 7.04 -4.64
N PRO A 164 5.99 7.31 -4.41
CA PRO A 164 6.67 8.48 -4.99
C PRO A 164 6.48 8.54 -6.50
N HIS A 165 6.24 9.74 -7.05
CA HIS A 165 5.92 9.92 -8.46
C HIS A 165 6.92 9.23 -9.40
N SER A 166 8.22 9.33 -9.11
CA SER A 166 9.30 8.69 -9.89
C SER A 166 9.23 7.16 -9.93
N CYS A 167 8.61 6.53 -8.94
CA CYS A 167 8.54 5.08 -8.80
C CYS A 167 7.21 4.48 -9.29
N ARG A 168 6.20 5.32 -9.59
CA ARG A 168 4.85 4.88 -9.97
C ARG A 168 4.86 3.98 -11.20
N MET A 169 5.60 4.35 -12.24
CA MET A 169 5.69 3.57 -13.47
C MET A 169 6.35 2.19 -13.24
N ALA A 170 7.45 2.16 -12.49
CA ALA A 170 8.13 0.91 -12.16
C ALA A 170 7.23 -0.03 -11.35
N PHE A 171 6.51 0.51 -10.36
CA PHE A 171 5.54 -0.28 -9.60
C PHE A 171 4.36 -0.75 -10.47
N ALA A 172 3.84 0.09 -11.36
CA ALA A 172 2.76 -0.27 -12.28
C ALA A 172 3.16 -1.42 -13.23
N GLN A 173 4.41 -1.43 -13.70
CA GLN A 173 4.97 -2.51 -14.50
C GLN A 173 5.13 -3.79 -13.67
N ALA A 174 5.72 -3.71 -12.47
CA ALA A 174 5.90 -4.87 -11.58
C ALA A 174 4.55 -5.49 -11.17
N LEU A 175 3.55 -4.65 -10.90
CA LEU A 175 2.20 -5.07 -10.58
C LEU A 175 1.53 -5.73 -11.80
N SER A 176 1.62 -5.12 -12.99
CA SER A 176 1.10 -5.69 -14.24
C SER A 176 1.67 -7.08 -14.52
N VAL A 177 2.99 -7.26 -14.37
CA VAL A 177 3.65 -8.56 -14.56
C VAL A 177 3.16 -9.58 -13.54
N SER A 178 3.03 -9.19 -12.28
CA SER A 178 2.55 -10.09 -11.21
C SER A 178 1.11 -10.53 -11.44
N LEU A 179 0.23 -9.59 -11.83
CA LEU A 179 -1.16 -9.88 -12.18
C LEU A 179 -1.26 -10.77 -13.42
N GLY A 180 -0.46 -10.49 -14.46
CA GLY A 180 -0.42 -11.31 -15.68
C GLY A 180 0.00 -12.75 -15.41
N LYS A 181 0.95 -12.99 -14.49
CA LYS A 181 1.33 -14.35 -14.08
C LYS A 181 0.19 -15.09 -13.39
N VAL A 182 -0.57 -14.41 -12.53
CA VAL A 182 -1.76 -14.98 -11.88
C VAL A 182 -2.85 -15.27 -12.90
N ALA A 183 -3.07 -14.37 -13.86
CA ALA A 183 -4.04 -14.56 -14.94
C ALA A 183 -3.72 -15.79 -15.81
N LEU A 184 -2.44 -15.96 -16.19
CA LEU A 184 -1.98 -17.08 -17.01
C LEU A 184 -1.94 -18.41 -16.25
N MET A 185 -1.64 -18.38 -14.94
CA MET A 185 -1.48 -19.56 -14.10
C MET A 185 -2.28 -19.43 -12.79
N PRO A 186 -3.63 -19.43 -12.87
CA PRO A 186 -4.48 -19.19 -11.70
C PRO A 186 -4.37 -20.29 -10.63
N ASP A 187 -3.91 -21.49 -10.99
CA ASP A 187 -3.75 -22.59 -10.03
C ASP A 187 -2.34 -22.61 -9.40
N SER A 188 -1.44 -21.70 -9.80
CA SER A 188 -0.06 -21.61 -9.30
C SER A 188 0.04 -20.82 -7.99
N ILE A 189 0.29 -21.51 -6.87
CA ILE A 189 0.54 -20.89 -5.56
C ILE A 189 1.64 -19.82 -5.66
N GLU A 190 2.72 -20.12 -6.38
CA GLU A 190 3.86 -19.21 -6.56
C GLU A 190 3.45 -17.87 -7.21
N ALA A 191 2.58 -17.90 -8.23
CA ALA A 191 2.10 -16.68 -8.88
C ALA A 191 1.34 -15.78 -7.90
N TRP A 192 0.46 -16.38 -7.09
CA TRP A 192 -0.31 -15.68 -6.06
C TRP A 192 0.57 -15.15 -4.93
N VAL A 193 1.50 -15.95 -4.43
CA VAL A 193 2.44 -15.53 -3.37
C VAL A 193 3.22 -14.31 -3.83
N ARG A 194 3.75 -14.30 -5.07
CA ARG A 194 4.44 -13.12 -5.63
C ARG A 194 3.57 -11.87 -5.64
N LEU A 195 2.30 -12.00 -6.06
CA LEU A 195 1.36 -10.88 -6.06
C LEU A 195 1.12 -10.34 -4.64
N LEU A 196 0.95 -11.23 -3.65
CA LEU A 196 0.63 -10.86 -2.27
C LEU A 196 1.82 -10.24 -1.51
N ILE A 197 3.05 -10.64 -1.81
CA ILE A 197 4.26 -10.08 -1.16
C ILE A 197 4.79 -8.84 -1.86
N LEU A 198 4.39 -8.58 -3.11
CA LEU A 198 4.89 -7.45 -3.92
C LEU A 198 4.96 -6.11 -3.16
N PRO A 199 3.92 -5.67 -2.41
CA PRO A 199 3.99 -4.40 -1.70
C PRO A 199 5.02 -4.41 -0.57
N ARG A 200 5.17 -5.53 0.14
CA ARG A 200 6.18 -5.71 1.19
C ARG A 200 7.58 -5.75 0.61
N CYS A 201 7.77 -6.18 -0.63
CA CYS A 201 9.09 -6.22 -1.27
C CYS A 201 9.48 -4.90 -1.97
N THR A 202 8.50 -4.10 -2.42
CA THR A 202 8.77 -2.94 -3.30
C THR A 202 8.41 -1.59 -2.69
N LEU A 203 7.54 -1.54 -1.67
CA LEU A 203 7.01 -0.30 -1.10
C LEU A 203 7.46 -0.06 0.35
N GLN A 204 8.57 -0.68 0.77
CA GLN A 204 9.07 -0.55 2.13
C GLN A 204 9.38 0.90 2.48
N LEU A 205 8.94 1.33 3.66
CA LEU A 205 9.26 2.63 4.21
C LEU A 205 10.67 2.57 4.82
N VAL A 206 11.65 3.06 4.07
CA VAL A 206 12.94 3.43 4.66
C VAL A 206 12.70 4.72 5.46
N LYS A 207 12.80 4.65 6.80
CA LYS A 207 12.60 5.80 7.70
C LYS A 207 13.86 6.66 7.76
N PRO A 208 13.84 7.92 7.29
CA PRO A 208 14.59 8.99 7.92
C PRO A 208 13.69 9.65 8.99
N SER A 209 14.26 9.92 10.17
CA SER A 209 13.53 10.27 11.40
C SER A 209 12.65 11.52 11.37
N ASN A 210 12.69 12.36 10.32
CA ASN A 210 12.14 13.72 10.34
C ASN A 210 11.18 14.07 9.18
N ARG A 211 10.33 13.15 8.69
CA ARG A 211 9.25 13.54 7.76
C ARG A 211 8.00 13.95 8.50
N GLN A 212 7.55 15.18 8.25
CA GLN A 212 6.21 15.65 8.60
C GLN A 212 5.17 14.71 7.98
N GLU A 213 4.28 14.19 8.82
CA GLU A 213 3.15 13.40 8.35
C GLU A 213 2.21 14.29 7.52
N HIS A 214 1.76 13.79 6.37
CA HIS A 214 0.73 14.47 5.58
C HIS A 214 -0.51 14.69 6.46
N GLY A 215 -0.87 15.95 6.66
CA GLY A 215 -1.96 16.37 7.55
C GLY A 215 -3.32 15.91 7.05
N HIS A 216 -3.81 14.79 7.57
CA HIS A 216 -5.23 14.44 7.48
C HIS A 216 -5.96 15.10 8.66
N PHE A 217 -6.37 16.35 8.51
CA PHE A 217 -7.04 17.11 9.58
C PHE A 217 -8.23 16.36 10.19
N THR A 218 -9.07 15.72 9.37
CA THR A 218 -10.19 14.90 9.86
C THR A 218 -9.74 13.67 10.66
N ALA A 219 -8.63 13.05 10.28
CA ALA A 219 -8.07 11.93 11.04
C ALA A 219 -7.45 12.42 12.35
N ALA A 220 -6.76 13.57 12.33
CA ALA A 220 -6.20 14.19 13.53
C ALA A 220 -7.30 14.55 14.55
N VAL A 221 -8.41 15.17 14.10
CA VAL A 221 -9.57 15.46 14.95
C VAL A 221 -10.18 14.18 15.53
N LYS A 222 -10.32 13.11 14.73
CA LYS A 222 -10.80 11.82 15.23
C LYS A 222 -9.86 11.20 16.28
N VAL A 223 -8.55 11.36 16.11
CA VAL A 223 -7.55 10.89 17.08
C VAL A 223 -7.68 11.64 18.40
N LEU A 224 -7.87 12.97 18.37
CA LEU A 224 -8.09 13.79 19.57
C LEU A 224 -9.32 13.34 20.38
N CYS A 225 -10.38 12.91 19.72
CA CYS A 225 -11.59 12.39 20.37
C CYS A 225 -11.54 10.88 20.67
N SER A 226 -10.44 10.19 20.37
CA SER A 226 -10.35 8.74 20.56
C SER A 226 -9.82 8.39 21.95
N SER A 227 -10.34 7.30 22.54
CA SER A 227 -9.75 6.71 23.75
C SER A 227 -8.41 5.99 23.47
N GLY A 228 -7.91 6.04 22.23
CA GLY A 228 -6.64 5.45 21.83
C GLY A 228 -6.68 3.95 21.50
N VAL A 229 -5.50 3.40 21.30
CA VAL A 229 -5.27 1.97 21.05
C VAL A 229 -4.84 1.33 22.37
N ALA A 230 -5.40 0.17 22.70
CA ALA A 230 -5.03 -0.56 23.91
C ALA A 230 -3.54 -0.93 23.89
N PRO A 231 -2.85 -0.87 25.05
CA PRO A 231 -1.43 -1.21 25.12
C PRO A 231 -1.20 -2.67 24.73
N LEU A 232 -0.04 -2.93 24.11
CA LEU A 232 0.37 -4.29 23.80
C LEU A 232 0.67 -5.03 25.11
N GLY A 233 -0.02 -6.16 25.37
CA GLY A 233 0.18 -6.92 26.58
C GLY A 233 -0.76 -8.12 26.69
N GLY A 234 -0.53 -8.97 27.69
CA GLY A 234 -1.29 -10.21 27.88
C GLY A 234 -2.78 -9.98 28.09
N ALA A 235 -3.17 -8.92 28.82
CA ALA A 235 -4.57 -8.57 29.04
C ALA A 235 -5.29 -8.20 27.74
N THR A 236 -4.65 -7.37 26.90
CA THR A 236 -5.18 -7.00 25.57
C THR A 236 -5.30 -8.22 24.67
N MET A 237 -4.28 -9.09 24.65
CA MET A 237 -4.32 -10.33 23.87
C MET A 237 -5.47 -11.23 24.32
N LYS A 238 -5.62 -11.45 25.63
CA LYS A 238 -6.72 -12.24 26.18
C LYS A 238 -8.08 -11.68 25.78
N ALA A 239 -8.30 -10.38 25.95
CA ALA A 239 -9.56 -9.73 25.56
C ALA A 239 -9.87 -9.81 24.06
N LEU A 240 -8.85 -9.92 23.21
CA LEU A 240 -9.01 -10.20 21.78
C LEU A 240 -9.40 -11.66 21.56
N LEU A 241 -8.67 -12.61 22.15
CA LEU A 241 -8.96 -14.04 22.05
C LEU A 241 -10.37 -14.38 22.53
N ASP A 242 -10.80 -13.81 23.66
CA ASP A 242 -12.16 -14.01 24.22
C ASP A 242 -13.27 -13.57 23.25
N LYS A 243 -12.99 -12.66 22.31
CA LYS A 243 -13.93 -12.23 21.26
C LYS A 243 -13.87 -13.08 19.99
N HIS A 244 -12.82 -13.86 19.80
CA HIS A 244 -12.58 -14.63 18.57
C HIS A 244 -12.50 -16.13 18.91
N PRO A 245 -13.64 -16.79 19.16
CA PRO A 245 -13.65 -18.22 19.42
C PRO A 245 -13.15 -18.98 18.19
N ILE A 246 -12.44 -20.09 18.44
CA ILE A 246 -12.05 -21.03 17.39
C ILE A 246 -13.30 -21.83 17.04
N LEU A 247 -13.82 -21.60 15.83
CA LEU A 247 -14.99 -22.29 15.28
C LEU A 247 -14.55 -23.17 14.10
N PRO A 248 -15.26 -24.27 13.82
CA PRO A 248 -14.98 -25.07 12.64
C PRO A 248 -15.17 -24.24 11.36
N PRO A 249 -14.46 -24.57 10.26
CA PRO A 249 -14.71 -23.99 8.96
C PRO A 249 -16.18 -24.19 8.56
N PRO A 250 -16.82 -23.20 7.90
CA PRO A 250 -18.21 -23.34 7.49
C PRO A 250 -18.36 -24.39 6.39
N ALA A 251 -19.48 -25.10 6.40
CA ALA A 251 -19.79 -26.08 5.37
C ALA A 251 -20.40 -25.38 4.13
N LEU A 252 -19.86 -25.66 2.95
CA LEU A 252 -20.46 -25.23 1.69
C LEU A 252 -21.36 -26.35 1.12
N PRO A 253 -22.63 -26.07 0.78
CA PRO A 253 -23.45 -26.99 0.00
C PRO A 253 -22.83 -27.25 -1.37
N GLY A 254 -22.46 -28.50 -1.66
CA GLY A 254 -21.81 -28.88 -2.92
C GLY A 254 -22.69 -28.68 -4.16
N ASP A 255 -24.01 -28.86 -4.01
CA ASP A 255 -24.95 -28.96 -5.13
C ASP A 255 -25.47 -27.61 -5.65
N LEU A 256 -25.19 -26.50 -4.96
CA LEU A 256 -25.78 -25.18 -5.26
C LEU A 256 -24.90 -24.27 -6.14
N LEU A 257 -23.78 -24.76 -6.69
CA LEU A 257 -22.85 -23.95 -7.50
C LEU A 257 -23.11 -23.99 -9.01
N SER A 258 -24.35 -24.28 -9.44
CA SER A 258 -24.69 -24.45 -10.86
C SER A 258 -24.57 -23.15 -11.69
N GLU A 259 -24.77 -21.98 -11.08
CA GLU A 259 -24.73 -20.69 -11.77
C GLU A 259 -23.29 -20.23 -12.05
N PRO A 260 -23.05 -19.52 -13.19
CA PRO A 260 -21.74 -18.96 -13.50
C PRO A 260 -21.32 -17.93 -12.45
N PRO A 261 -20.01 -17.73 -12.24
CA PRO A 261 -19.53 -16.75 -11.28
C PRO A 261 -19.91 -15.33 -11.74
N LEU A 262 -20.05 -14.41 -10.79
CA LEU A 262 -20.14 -13.00 -11.11
C LEU A 262 -18.91 -12.55 -11.92
N VAL A 263 -19.15 -11.97 -13.09
CA VAL A 263 -18.12 -11.35 -13.94
C VAL A 263 -18.37 -9.86 -14.00
N VAL A 264 -17.31 -9.07 -13.85
CA VAL A 264 -17.38 -7.60 -13.88
C VAL A 264 -16.46 -7.01 -14.94
N ASP A 265 -16.83 -5.82 -15.40
CA ASP A 265 -16.06 -5.04 -16.36
C ASP A 265 -15.01 -4.12 -15.70
N VAL A 266 -14.20 -3.50 -16.55
CA VAL A 266 -13.13 -2.59 -16.14
C VAL A 266 -13.66 -1.35 -15.42
N GLU A 267 -14.76 -0.77 -15.89
CA GLU A 267 -15.33 0.46 -15.34
C GLU A 267 -15.89 0.24 -13.92
N SER A 268 -16.50 -0.93 -13.70
CA SER A 268 -17.02 -1.36 -12.41
C SER A 268 -15.92 -1.49 -11.37
N VAL A 269 -14.81 -2.14 -11.75
CA VAL A 269 -13.63 -2.31 -10.89
C VAL A 269 -12.96 -0.97 -10.63
N LEU A 270 -12.74 -0.15 -11.66
CA LEU A 270 -12.12 1.17 -11.53
C LEU A 270 -12.94 2.10 -10.62
N GLY A 271 -14.27 2.10 -10.79
CA GLY A 271 -15.17 2.85 -9.90
C GLY A 271 -15.09 2.39 -8.45
N CYS A 272 -14.87 1.09 -8.20
CA CYS A 272 -14.67 0.57 -6.85
C CYS A 272 -13.31 0.98 -6.26
N ILE A 273 -12.25 0.99 -7.07
CA ILE A 273 -10.92 1.48 -6.66
C ILE A 273 -10.99 2.97 -6.28
N LYS A 274 -11.60 3.80 -7.15
CA LYS A 274 -11.74 5.26 -6.96
C LYS A 274 -12.61 5.62 -5.76
N SER A 275 -13.54 4.75 -5.34
CA SER A 275 -14.44 5.00 -4.22
C SER A 275 -13.93 4.52 -2.86
N PHE A 276 -12.68 4.05 -2.75
CA PHE A 276 -12.06 3.87 -1.44
C PHE A 276 -11.79 5.23 -0.78
N PRO A 277 -12.12 5.41 0.51
CA PRO A 277 -11.78 6.63 1.23
C PRO A 277 -10.26 6.88 1.23
N LYS A 278 -9.86 8.15 1.10
CA LYS A 278 -8.46 8.56 1.25
C LYS A 278 -7.92 8.14 2.62
N GLY A 279 -6.68 7.69 2.66
CA GLY A 279 -6.06 7.21 3.91
C GLY A 279 -6.55 5.84 4.37
N THR A 280 -7.26 5.08 3.53
CA THR A 280 -7.64 3.69 3.83
C THR A 280 -6.43 2.86 4.27
N SER A 281 -6.56 2.20 5.42
CA SER A 281 -5.55 1.30 5.98
C SER A 281 -5.41 0.02 5.16
N CYS A 282 -4.20 -0.56 5.20
CA CYS A 282 -3.83 -1.80 4.52
C CYS A 282 -3.96 -3.01 5.45
N GLY A 283 -4.00 -4.21 4.86
CA GLY A 283 -3.90 -5.48 5.58
C GLY A 283 -2.45 -5.89 5.84
N ARG A 284 -2.22 -7.19 6.08
CA ARG A 284 -0.88 -7.75 6.35
C ARG A 284 0.06 -7.60 5.13
N ASP A 285 -0.49 -7.65 3.92
CA ASP A 285 0.23 -7.47 2.65
C ASP A 285 0.81 -6.06 2.45
N GLY A 286 0.34 -5.06 3.20
CA GLY A 286 0.83 -3.68 3.09
C GLY A 286 0.37 -2.93 1.84
N LEU A 287 -0.45 -3.55 0.97
CA LEU A 287 -1.04 -2.87 -0.20
C LEU A 287 -2.13 -1.89 0.25
N ARG A 288 -2.19 -0.72 -0.36
CA ARG A 288 -3.23 0.31 -0.13
C ARG A 288 -4.00 0.57 -1.42
N ALA A 289 -5.27 0.95 -1.31
CA ALA A 289 -6.03 1.47 -2.44
C ALA A 289 -5.30 2.66 -3.11
N GLN A 290 -4.62 3.49 -2.31
CA GLN A 290 -3.79 4.58 -2.81
C GLN A 290 -2.63 4.09 -3.70
N HIS A 291 -2.01 2.94 -3.40
CA HIS A 291 -0.93 2.39 -4.24
C HIS A 291 -1.44 1.97 -5.61
N ILE A 292 -2.65 1.39 -5.66
CA ILE A 292 -3.31 1.05 -6.92
C ILE A 292 -3.61 2.34 -7.70
N LEU A 293 -4.19 3.36 -7.06
CA LEU A 293 -4.45 4.66 -7.69
C LEU A 293 -3.17 5.34 -8.19
N ASP A 294 -2.08 5.26 -7.42
CA ASP A 294 -0.78 5.81 -7.80
C ASP A 294 -0.19 5.06 -9.01
N ALA A 295 -0.36 3.74 -9.09
CA ALA A 295 0.07 2.92 -10.22
C ALA A 295 -0.74 3.21 -11.49
N LEU A 296 -2.00 3.63 -11.34
CA LEU A 296 -2.88 4.03 -12.44
C LEU A 296 -2.68 5.48 -12.91
N CYS A 297 -1.73 6.21 -12.33
CA CYS A 297 -1.42 7.58 -12.75
C CYS A 297 -0.82 7.60 -14.16
N GLY A 298 -1.55 8.19 -15.11
CA GLY A 298 -1.19 8.22 -16.54
C GLY A 298 -2.38 7.82 -17.41
N GLU A 299 -3.53 8.46 -17.16
CA GLU A 299 -4.81 8.17 -17.84
C GLU A 299 -4.63 8.24 -19.36
N GLY A 300 -5.00 7.16 -20.07
CA GLY A 300 -4.79 7.02 -21.52
C GLY A 300 -3.47 6.38 -21.95
N SER A 301 -2.52 6.10 -21.06
CA SER A 301 -1.30 5.34 -21.41
C SER A 301 -1.62 3.85 -21.63
N ALA A 302 -0.90 3.20 -22.56
CA ALA A 302 -1.06 1.76 -22.81
C ALA A 302 -0.81 0.90 -21.57
N ILE A 303 0.11 1.34 -20.70
CA ILE A 303 0.42 0.66 -19.42
C ILE A 303 -0.75 0.76 -18.46
N ALA A 304 -1.36 1.95 -18.28
CA ALA A 304 -2.52 2.11 -17.41
C ALA A 304 -3.73 1.30 -17.91
N VAL A 305 -3.97 1.29 -19.24
CA VAL A 305 -5.03 0.48 -19.85
C VAL A 305 -4.79 -1.01 -19.65
N GLY A 306 -3.54 -1.48 -19.84
CA GLY A 306 -3.16 -2.87 -19.59
C GLY A 306 -3.32 -3.26 -18.12
N LEU A 307 -2.90 -2.38 -17.20
CA LEU A 307 -3.01 -2.60 -15.76
C LEU A 307 -4.48 -2.65 -15.30
N HIS A 308 -5.35 -1.78 -15.82
CA HIS A 308 -6.79 -1.85 -15.57
C HIS A 308 -7.36 -3.23 -15.93
N LYS A 309 -7.05 -3.73 -17.15
CA LYS A 309 -7.51 -5.05 -17.61
C LYS A 309 -6.97 -6.17 -16.74
N ALA A 310 -5.68 -6.14 -16.40
CA ALA A 310 -5.05 -7.15 -15.56
C ALA A 310 -5.64 -7.19 -14.13
N ILE A 311 -5.94 -6.04 -13.55
CA ILE A 311 -6.62 -5.97 -12.24
C ILE A 311 -8.03 -6.58 -12.35
N THR A 312 -8.80 -6.22 -13.38
CA THR A 312 -10.15 -6.75 -13.59
C THR A 312 -10.15 -8.27 -13.80
N GLU A 313 -9.20 -8.80 -14.56
CA GLU A 313 -9.06 -10.24 -14.77
C GLU A 313 -8.78 -10.98 -13.46
N VAL A 314 -7.84 -10.49 -12.65
CA VAL A 314 -7.57 -11.09 -11.33
C VAL A 314 -8.75 -10.93 -10.37
N VAL A 315 -9.50 -9.81 -10.40
CA VAL A 315 -10.75 -9.67 -9.63
C VAL A 315 -11.78 -10.72 -10.04
N ASN A 316 -11.96 -10.97 -11.34
CA ASN A 316 -12.86 -12.00 -11.83
C ASN A 316 -12.40 -13.43 -11.46
N LEU A 317 -11.08 -13.68 -11.41
CA LEU A 317 -10.55 -14.95 -10.88
C LEU A 317 -10.92 -15.15 -9.40
N TRP A 318 -10.82 -14.11 -8.59
CA TRP A 318 -11.24 -14.17 -7.19
C TRP A 318 -12.74 -14.37 -7.03
N LEU A 319 -13.57 -13.64 -7.79
CA LEU A 319 -15.03 -13.83 -7.81
C LEU A 319 -15.40 -15.26 -8.23
N GLY A 320 -14.62 -15.84 -9.15
CA GLY A 320 -14.73 -17.22 -9.59
C GLY A 320 -14.19 -18.27 -8.62
N GLY A 321 -13.64 -17.88 -7.46
CA GLY A 321 -13.09 -18.81 -6.47
C GLY A 321 -11.80 -19.49 -6.90
N ARG A 322 -11.00 -18.86 -7.77
CA ARG A 322 -9.78 -19.43 -8.35
C ARG A 322 -8.51 -19.19 -7.51
N CYS A 323 -8.61 -18.49 -6.39
CA CYS A 323 -7.46 -18.39 -5.47
C CYS A 323 -7.20 -19.76 -4.82
N PRO A 324 -5.96 -20.27 -4.81
CA PRO A 324 -5.64 -21.56 -4.20
C PRO A 324 -6.04 -21.61 -2.72
N VAL A 325 -6.66 -22.71 -2.33
CA VAL A 325 -7.12 -22.94 -0.94
C VAL A 325 -5.98 -22.85 0.07
N ALA A 326 -4.76 -23.22 -0.32
CA ALA A 326 -3.56 -23.06 0.51
C ALA A 326 -3.26 -21.60 0.92
N LEU A 327 -3.89 -20.62 0.25
CA LEU A 327 -3.75 -19.19 0.53
C LEU A 327 -4.98 -18.58 1.22
N ALA A 328 -6.05 -19.36 1.42
CA ALA A 328 -7.32 -18.89 1.94
C ALA A 328 -7.16 -18.21 3.31
N GLU A 329 -6.40 -18.82 4.23
CA GLU A 329 -6.15 -18.24 5.56
C GLU A 329 -5.49 -16.85 5.48
N PHE A 330 -4.49 -16.68 4.61
CA PHE A 330 -3.79 -15.40 4.46
C PHE A 330 -4.70 -14.31 3.91
N VAL A 331 -5.48 -14.67 2.90
CA VAL A 331 -6.46 -13.82 2.24
C VAL A 331 -7.60 -13.43 3.19
N ALA A 332 -8.08 -14.40 3.98
CA ALA A 332 -9.16 -14.26 4.95
C ALA A 332 -8.68 -13.58 6.26
N SER A 333 -7.38 -13.57 6.51
CA SER A 333 -6.82 -12.95 7.71
C SER A 333 -6.90 -11.42 7.66
N ALA A 334 -6.82 -10.82 8.85
CA ALA A 334 -6.66 -9.39 9.01
C ALA A 334 -5.83 -9.09 10.27
N PRO A 335 -4.98 -8.05 10.28
CA PRO A 335 -4.47 -7.49 11.52
C PRO A 335 -5.62 -6.91 12.33
N LEU A 336 -5.56 -7.10 13.66
CA LEU A 336 -6.49 -6.52 14.61
C LEU A 336 -5.87 -5.28 15.26
N THR A 337 -6.58 -4.16 15.19
CA THR A 337 -6.27 -2.96 15.96
C THR A 337 -7.20 -2.91 17.18
N PRO A 338 -6.69 -3.08 18.41
CA PRO A 338 -7.53 -3.05 19.61
C PRO A 338 -7.83 -1.60 20.02
N LEU A 339 -8.97 -1.06 19.61
CA LEU A 339 -9.38 0.29 20.03
C LEU A 339 -10.00 0.26 21.42
N LEU A 340 -9.69 1.25 22.24
CA LEU A 340 -10.37 1.44 23.52
C LEU A 340 -11.72 2.14 23.30
N LYS A 341 -12.73 1.66 24.00
CA LYS A 341 -13.99 2.38 24.20
C LYS A 341 -13.89 3.32 25.41
N PRO A 342 -14.82 4.28 25.58
CA PRO A 342 -14.87 5.14 26.77
C PRO A 342 -14.99 4.37 28.09
N ASP A 343 -15.54 3.15 28.06
CA ASP A 343 -15.67 2.25 29.21
C ASP A 343 -14.46 1.32 29.40
N ASN A 344 -13.33 1.62 28.77
CA ASN A 344 -12.11 0.81 28.71
C ASN A 344 -12.25 -0.60 28.11
N ARG A 345 -13.43 -0.99 27.59
CA ARG A 345 -13.57 -2.26 26.86
C ARG A 345 -12.90 -2.17 25.49
N ILE A 346 -12.32 -3.27 25.05
CA ILE A 346 -11.64 -3.35 23.75
C ILE A 346 -12.65 -3.58 22.61
N ARG A 347 -12.56 -2.78 21.55
CA ARG A 347 -13.20 -3.00 20.25
C ARG A 347 -12.13 -3.39 19.23
N PRO A 348 -12.04 -4.67 18.82
CA PRO A 348 -11.15 -5.05 17.74
C PRO A 348 -11.63 -4.47 16.41
N ILE A 349 -10.72 -3.88 15.65
CA ILE A 349 -10.94 -3.52 14.25
C ILE A 349 -10.07 -4.41 13.38
N ALA A 350 -10.70 -5.23 12.54
CA ALA A 350 -10.05 -6.05 11.54
C ALA A 350 -9.93 -5.28 10.22
N VAL A 351 -8.72 -5.15 9.68
CA VAL A 351 -8.48 -4.48 8.38
C VAL A 351 -7.97 -5.48 7.35
N GLY A 352 -8.87 -6.08 6.58
CA GLY A 352 -8.49 -7.05 5.54
C GLY A 352 -7.60 -6.46 4.43
N ALA A 353 -6.90 -7.34 3.71
CA ALA A 353 -6.11 -7.01 2.52
C ALA A 353 -6.94 -6.24 1.48
N ILE A 354 -6.28 -5.36 0.71
CA ILE A 354 -6.97 -4.51 -0.27
C ILE A 354 -7.59 -5.35 -1.39
N TRP A 355 -6.96 -6.45 -1.80
CA TRP A 355 -7.52 -7.38 -2.78
C TRP A 355 -8.88 -7.90 -2.35
N ARG A 356 -8.97 -8.49 -1.15
CA ARG A 356 -10.24 -8.98 -0.58
C ARG A 356 -11.29 -7.88 -0.51
N ARG A 357 -10.92 -6.70 -0.01
CA ARG A 357 -11.85 -5.57 0.13
C ARG A 357 -12.32 -5.02 -1.21
N LEU A 358 -11.46 -4.99 -2.23
CA LEU A 358 -11.83 -4.59 -3.59
C LEU A 358 -12.83 -5.57 -4.18
N VAL A 359 -12.54 -6.88 -4.10
CA VAL A 359 -13.42 -7.90 -4.64
C VAL A 359 -14.78 -7.91 -3.93
N SER A 360 -14.81 -7.85 -2.60
CA SER A 360 -16.09 -7.74 -1.86
C SER A 360 -16.86 -6.46 -2.20
N LYS A 361 -16.17 -5.33 -2.40
CA LYS A 361 -16.80 -4.07 -2.78
C LYS A 361 -17.40 -4.13 -4.19
N VAL A 362 -16.70 -4.76 -5.12
CA VAL A 362 -17.18 -4.99 -6.50
C VAL A 362 -18.40 -5.92 -6.48
N ALA A 363 -18.32 -7.04 -5.77
CA ALA A 363 -19.43 -7.98 -5.59
C ALA A 363 -20.68 -7.27 -5.04
N MET A 364 -20.52 -6.52 -3.95
CA MET A 364 -21.63 -5.78 -3.33
C MET A 364 -22.15 -4.64 -4.21
N LYS A 365 -21.33 -4.06 -5.09
CA LYS A 365 -21.81 -3.06 -6.05
C LYS A 365 -22.71 -3.71 -7.10
N SER A 366 -22.41 -4.94 -7.52
CA SER A 366 -23.22 -5.68 -8.49
C SER A 366 -24.57 -6.11 -7.93
N VAL A 367 -24.61 -6.67 -6.71
CA VAL A 367 -25.86 -7.20 -6.11
C VAL A 367 -26.56 -6.29 -5.13
N GLY A 368 -25.97 -5.14 -4.79
CA GLY A 368 -26.39 -4.33 -3.63
C GLY A 368 -27.85 -3.87 -3.70
N ASN A 369 -28.35 -3.57 -4.89
CA ASN A 369 -29.74 -3.16 -5.09
C ASN A 369 -30.72 -4.33 -4.87
N GLU A 370 -30.36 -5.54 -5.31
CA GLU A 370 -31.17 -6.75 -5.10
C GLU A 370 -31.12 -7.18 -3.63
N MET A 371 -29.95 -7.08 -3.00
CA MET A 371 -29.76 -7.28 -1.56
C MET A 371 -30.64 -6.34 -0.73
N ALA A 372 -30.68 -5.05 -1.07
CA ALA A 372 -31.53 -4.08 -0.37
C ALA A 372 -33.02 -4.42 -0.52
N LYS A 373 -33.45 -4.86 -1.70
CA LYS A 373 -34.84 -5.30 -1.94
C LYS A 373 -35.19 -6.56 -1.16
N TYR A 374 -34.30 -7.55 -1.15
CA TYR A 374 -34.50 -8.82 -0.45
C TYR A 374 -34.58 -8.62 1.06
N LEU A 375 -33.67 -7.82 1.63
CA LEU A 375 -33.68 -7.54 3.06
C LEU A 375 -34.83 -6.61 3.48
N GLY A 376 -35.35 -5.78 2.57
CA GLY A 376 -36.55 -4.96 2.79
C GLY A 376 -36.53 -4.22 4.13
N ASP A 377 -37.63 -4.36 4.89
CA ASP A 377 -37.81 -3.70 6.19
C ASP A 377 -37.12 -4.44 7.36
N PHE A 378 -36.33 -5.48 7.09
CA PHE A 378 -35.57 -6.20 8.12
C PHE A 378 -34.20 -5.57 8.42
N GLN A 379 -33.71 -4.64 7.57
CA GLN A 379 -32.39 -4.03 7.69
C GLN A 379 -32.40 -2.56 7.25
N PHE A 380 -31.93 -1.66 8.12
CA PHE A 380 -31.79 -0.23 7.83
C PHE A 380 -30.35 0.28 7.98
N GLY A 381 -29.43 -0.55 8.46
CA GLY A 381 -28.06 -0.14 8.83
C GLY A 381 -27.06 -0.11 7.68
N VAL A 382 -27.31 -0.82 6.56
CA VAL A 382 -26.36 -0.92 5.43
C VAL A 382 -27.13 -0.79 4.12
N GLY A 383 -26.64 0.07 3.22
CA GLY A 383 -27.21 0.23 1.87
C GLY A 383 -28.51 1.05 1.81
N ILE A 384 -29.06 1.47 2.95
CA ILE A 384 -30.27 2.29 3.02
C ILE A 384 -29.90 3.74 3.39
N PRO A 385 -30.13 4.72 2.50
CA PRO A 385 -29.89 6.13 2.81
C PRO A 385 -30.67 6.57 4.06
N SER A 386 -29.96 7.15 5.03
CA SER A 386 -30.52 7.64 6.30
C SER A 386 -31.32 6.60 7.10
N GLY A 387 -31.02 5.31 6.96
CA GLY A 387 -31.82 4.25 7.58
C GLY A 387 -31.77 4.27 9.12
N ALA A 388 -30.61 4.55 9.72
CA ALA A 388 -30.49 4.65 11.18
C ALA A 388 -31.29 5.83 11.75
N GLU A 389 -31.23 6.99 11.09
CA GLU A 389 -32.01 8.17 11.43
C GLU A 389 -33.50 7.91 11.29
N ALA A 390 -33.91 7.21 10.22
CA ALA A 390 -35.31 6.84 10.01
C ALA A 390 -35.85 5.95 11.14
N VAL A 391 -35.08 4.94 11.56
CA VAL A 391 -35.46 4.07 12.70
C VAL A 391 -35.61 4.90 13.97
N LEU A 392 -34.65 5.78 14.27
CA LEU A 392 -34.69 6.64 15.47
C LEU A 392 -35.91 7.57 15.47
N HIS A 393 -36.17 8.26 14.35
CA HIS A 393 -37.31 9.18 14.25
C HIS A 393 -38.66 8.46 14.35
N ASN A 394 -38.79 7.28 13.73
CA ASN A 394 -40.02 6.49 13.83
C ASN A 394 -40.25 5.97 15.25
N ALA A 395 -39.21 5.44 15.91
CA ALA A 395 -39.31 4.99 17.30
C ALA A 395 -39.70 6.14 18.24
N ASN A 396 -39.07 7.31 18.11
CA ASN A 396 -39.41 8.49 18.91
C ASN A 396 -40.83 8.97 18.66
N ARG A 397 -41.30 8.97 17.40
CA ARG A 397 -42.68 9.33 17.06
C ARG A 397 -43.67 8.36 17.70
N PHE A 398 -43.42 7.06 17.62
CA PHE A 398 -44.28 6.04 18.21
C PHE A 398 -44.34 6.19 19.73
N LEU A 399 -43.19 6.35 20.39
CA LEU A 399 -43.13 6.61 21.82
C LEU A 399 -43.91 7.88 22.19
N ASN A 400 -43.74 8.99 21.47
CA ASN A 400 -44.48 10.22 21.77
C ASN A 400 -46.00 10.06 21.61
N MET A 401 -46.46 9.26 20.65
CA MET A 401 -47.89 9.02 20.43
C MET A 401 -48.52 8.12 21.50
N PHE A 402 -47.76 7.16 22.03
CA PHE A 402 -48.29 6.09 22.88
C PHE A 402 -47.68 6.04 24.28
N HIS A 403 -46.90 7.05 24.70
CA HIS A 403 -46.22 7.05 26.00
C HIS A 403 -47.16 6.93 27.22
N SER A 404 -48.44 7.28 27.07
CA SER A 404 -49.47 7.16 28.11
C SER A 404 -50.17 5.80 28.12
N ASP A 405 -49.97 4.96 27.10
CA ASP A 405 -50.56 3.62 27.04
C ASP A 405 -49.67 2.61 27.79
N GLY A 406 -50.05 2.32 29.04
CA GLY A 406 -49.36 1.37 29.90
C GLY A 406 -49.40 -0.09 29.43
N SER A 407 -50.13 -0.41 28.35
CA SER A 407 -50.15 -1.76 27.75
C SER A 407 -49.00 -2.01 26.77
N LEU A 408 -48.27 -0.96 26.37
CA LEU A 408 -47.20 -1.04 25.38
C LEU A 408 -45.81 -0.87 26.02
N ALA A 409 -44.83 -1.60 25.49
CA ALA A 409 -43.42 -1.48 25.89
C ALA A 409 -42.51 -1.56 24.66
N LEU A 410 -41.41 -0.80 24.68
CA LEU A 410 -40.37 -0.88 23.66
C LEU A 410 -39.29 -1.87 24.10
N LEU A 411 -39.16 -2.97 23.38
CA LEU A 411 -38.10 -3.95 23.57
C LEU A 411 -36.90 -3.61 22.69
N THR A 412 -35.72 -3.52 23.30
CA THR A 412 -34.44 -3.43 22.57
C THR A 412 -33.69 -4.74 22.72
N VAL A 413 -33.21 -5.28 21.60
CA VAL A 413 -32.45 -6.54 21.56
C VAL A 413 -31.08 -6.25 20.96
N ASP A 414 -30.03 -6.73 21.62
CA ASP A 414 -28.65 -6.63 21.15
C ASP A 414 -28.00 -8.01 21.09
N PHE A 415 -27.21 -8.23 20.05
CA PHE A 415 -26.48 -9.47 19.87
C PHE A 415 -25.11 -9.38 20.51
N SER A 416 -24.80 -10.32 21.39
CA SER A 416 -23.45 -10.46 21.94
C SER A 416 -22.49 -10.96 20.88
N ASN A 417 -21.43 -10.20 20.57
CA ASN A 417 -20.32 -10.62 19.71
C ASN A 417 -20.76 -11.17 18.32
N SER A 418 -21.80 -10.58 17.72
CA SER A 418 -22.49 -11.09 16.53
C SER A 418 -21.57 -11.47 15.37
N PHE A 419 -20.63 -10.60 14.98
CA PHE A 419 -19.72 -10.87 13.85
C PHE A 419 -18.87 -12.14 14.02
N ASN A 420 -18.62 -12.57 15.26
CA ASN A 420 -17.81 -13.75 15.54
C ASN A 420 -18.63 -14.99 15.91
N LEU A 421 -19.88 -14.81 16.38
CA LEU A 421 -20.74 -15.90 16.85
C LEU A 421 -21.84 -16.32 15.85
N VAL A 422 -22.15 -15.50 14.84
CA VAL A 422 -23.11 -15.89 13.79
C VAL A 422 -22.58 -17.12 13.04
N ASP A 423 -23.44 -18.12 12.84
CA ASP A 423 -23.09 -19.29 12.04
C ASP A 423 -22.90 -18.89 10.57
N ARG A 424 -21.65 -19.03 10.12
CA ARG A 424 -21.25 -18.73 8.74
C ARG A 424 -21.82 -19.74 7.76
N THR A 425 -22.07 -20.98 8.17
CA THR A 425 -22.68 -22.01 7.31
C THR A 425 -24.08 -21.58 6.87
N THR A 426 -24.94 -21.23 7.84
CA THR A 426 -26.29 -20.72 7.57
C THR A 426 -26.26 -19.44 6.73
N LEU A 427 -25.39 -18.48 7.04
CA LEU A 427 -25.26 -17.24 6.27
C LEU A 427 -24.87 -17.49 4.80
N LEU A 428 -23.94 -18.42 4.57
CA LEU A 428 -23.50 -18.78 3.23
C LEU A 428 -24.59 -19.53 2.47
N GLN A 429 -25.30 -20.45 3.12
CA GLN A 429 -26.43 -21.17 2.53
C GLN A 429 -27.52 -20.22 2.04
N GLU A 430 -27.93 -19.26 2.87
CA GLU A 430 -28.93 -18.26 2.46
C GLU A 430 -28.39 -17.38 1.31
N GLY A 431 -27.13 -16.95 1.41
CA GLY A 431 -26.47 -16.21 0.34
C GLY A 431 -26.39 -16.97 -0.99
N MET A 432 -26.26 -18.30 -0.95
CA MET A 432 -26.27 -19.16 -2.14
C MET A 432 -27.66 -19.26 -2.76
N ILE A 433 -28.71 -19.34 -1.94
CA ILE A 433 -30.09 -19.44 -2.39
C ILE A 433 -30.52 -18.15 -3.08
N VAL A 434 -30.20 -17.00 -2.46
CA VAL A 434 -30.69 -15.70 -2.91
C VAL A 434 -29.76 -15.04 -3.93
N PHE A 435 -28.43 -15.24 -3.81
CA PHE A 435 -27.40 -14.60 -4.63
C PHE A 435 -26.38 -15.62 -5.14
N SER A 436 -26.85 -16.62 -5.89
CA SER A 436 -26.09 -17.77 -6.41
C SER A 436 -24.79 -17.46 -7.17
N GLN A 437 -24.60 -16.23 -7.64
CA GLN A 437 -23.39 -15.76 -8.34
C GLN A 437 -22.22 -15.32 -7.43
N LEU A 438 -22.46 -15.09 -6.13
CA LEU A 438 -21.47 -14.70 -5.11
C LEU A 438 -20.67 -15.83 -4.42
N PRO A 439 -21.18 -17.06 -4.22
CA PRO A 439 -20.62 -18.06 -3.30
C PRO A 439 -19.20 -18.52 -3.66
N ARG A 440 -18.84 -18.46 -4.95
CA ARG A 440 -17.52 -18.88 -5.43
C ARG A 440 -16.39 -18.01 -4.87
N PHE A 441 -16.65 -16.72 -4.64
CA PHE A 441 -15.72 -15.84 -3.91
C PHE A 441 -15.46 -16.35 -2.49
N ASN A 442 -16.48 -16.88 -1.83
CA ASN A 442 -16.34 -17.41 -0.48
C ASN A 442 -15.58 -18.74 -0.46
N LYS A 443 -15.69 -19.60 -1.49
CA LYS A 443 -14.86 -20.82 -1.59
C LYS A 443 -13.34 -20.57 -1.60
N ALA A 444 -12.92 -19.38 -2.03
CA ALA A 444 -11.51 -18.97 -2.01
C ALA A 444 -11.03 -18.39 -0.65
N ILE A 445 -11.96 -18.14 0.28
CA ILE A 445 -11.74 -17.41 1.54
C ILE A 445 -12.21 -18.23 2.76
N LEU A 446 -12.98 -19.29 2.54
CA LEU A 446 -13.39 -20.32 3.48
C LEU A 446 -12.47 -21.53 3.33
#